data_AF-A0A971P424-F1
#
_entry.id   AF-A0A971P424-F1
#
_cell.length_a   1.000
_cell.length_b   1.000
_cell.length_c   1.000
_cell.angle_alpha   90.00
_cell.angle_beta   90.00
_cell.angle_gamma   90.00
#
_symmetry.space_group_name_H-M   'P 1'
#
loop_
_entity.id
_entity.type
_entity.pdbx_description
1 polymer ?
#
loop_
_entity_poly.entity_id
_entity_poly.type
_entity_poly.pdbx_seq_one_letter_code
_entity_poly.pdbx_strand_id
1 'polypeptide(L)'
;MRCQQCGYRYDYDFLQHVYQELYNVPPNVTPSREVLIAPTPPRCPSCGYQEPAVQISGGKPYISRGDKVQPGKLQTVFKGDQIFVLKCIYQFFEPKRWDVIVFKNPQEPQINYIKRLIARPGETVQLIDGDVYIDGQIARKPDAVQEELWMVVYDNDYQPVLPAETRFNGHSWRQPFENRLGGTWDLAADGPFVFTLDDAGGAVSRARYNTAVGNGFRATYAYDDPAHYGQLPVCSDLMVRCYAQIGDESAFGVRLGKYGIAYEGWVYADGRTAILRISPEGTAETLAEGLADVGAGAKLFRFANADHLLRLEYGDAQITYDLGLAPDAAGTDRHIEPVVELAGRGVVQLRHIGLYRDIHYLEGYRATEAEPLTLGKDEFFACGDNSPASSDSRLWRGPGIGNNGLEYPPGIVPRGYLVGKAVFVHWPGGWRLGQEPLRWIPAPDGMKFIYGGK
;
A
#
# COMPACT_ATOMS: atom_id res chain seq x y z
N MET A 1 1.20 7.41 -14.48
CA MET A 1 1.42 6.47 -15.62
C MET A 1 0.41 5.32 -15.64
N ARG A 2 0.39 4.43 -16.67
CA ARG A 2 -0.30 3.11 -16.64
C ARG A 2 0.63 1.99 -17.10
N CYS A 3 0.48 0.78 -16.54
CA CYS A 3 1.22 -0.41 -16.94
C CYS A 3 0.84 -0.82 -18.37
N GLN A 4 1.84 -1.10 -19.22
CA GLN A 4 1.59 -1.49 -20.61
C GLN A 4 1.04 -2.91 -20.75
N GLN A 5 1.19 -3.76 -19.73
CA GLN A 5 0.68 -5.13 -19.76
C GLN A 5 -0.74 -5.24 -19.24
N CYS A 6 -1.05 -4.68 -18.08
CA CYS A 6 -2.36 -4.85 -17.46
C CYS A 6 -3.20 -3.57 -17.37
N GLY A 7 -2.66 -2.41 -17.72
CA GLY A 7 -3.39 -1.13 -17.66
C GLY A 7 -3.53 -0.52 -16.26
N TYR A 8 -2.99 -1.18 -15.21
CA TYR A 8 -2.96 -0.65 -13.84
C TYR A 8 -2.38 0.76 -13.79
N ARG A 9 -3.05 1.71 -13.12
CA ARG A 9 -2.60 3.10 -13.01
C ARG A 9 -1.53 3.20 -11.93
N TYR A 10 -0.38 3.76 -12.29
CA TYR A 10 0.66 4.17 -11.35
C TYR A 10 0.26 5.52 -10.74
N ASP A 11 0.23 5.61 -9.41
CA ASP A 11 -0.31 6.76 -8.67
C ASP A 11 0.61 7.99 -8.62
N TYR A 12 1.90 7.84 -8.91
CA TYR A 12 2.90 8.90 -8.90
C TYR A 12 3.77 8.87 -10.17
N ASP A 13 4.43 9.97 -10.52
CA ASP A 13 5.28 10.06 -11.72
C ASP A 13 6.40 11.08 -11.41
N PHE A 14 7.48 10.74 -10.69
CA PHE A 14 8.69 11.61 -10.69
C PHE A 14 9.95 10.99 -10.05
N LEU A 15 11.07 10.99 -10.78
CA LEU A 15 12.43 10.92 -10.19
C LEU A 15 13.23 12.12 -10.70
N GLN A 16 13.48 13.10 -9.81
CA GLN A 16 14.10 14.38 -10.16
C GLN A 16 15.57 14.26 -10.60
N HIS A 17 16.32 13.30 -10.04
CA HIS A 17 17.76 13.16 -10.28
C HIS A 17 18.08 12.77 -11.73
N VAL A 18 17.20 12.01 -12.39
CA VAL A 18 17.34 11.61 -13.80
C VAL A 18 17.41 12.83 -14.74
N TYR A 19 16.77 13.95 -14.37
CA TYR A 19 16.85 15.20 -15.14
C TYR A 19 18.19 15.92 -15.01
N GLN A 20 18.85 15.81 -13.85
CA GLN A 20 20.08 16.54 -13.56
C GLN A 20 21.23 15.99 -14.40
N GLU A 21 21.34 14.66 -14.46
CA GLU A 21 22.43 13.96 -15.16
C GLU A 21 22.27 14.01 -16.69
N LEU A 22 21.05 13.82 -17.21
CA LEU A 22 20.82 13.75 -18.66
C LEU A 22 20.80 15.12 -19.35
N TYR A 23 20.43 16.19 -18.64
CA TYR A 23 20.18 17.50 -19.28
C TYR A 23 20.94 18.67 -18.67
N ASN A 24 21.78 18.43 -17.65
CA ASN A 24 22.54 19.46 -16.96
C ASN A 24 21.65 20.64 -16.49
N VAL A 25 20.42 20.32 -16.04
CA VAL A 25 19.42 21.30 -15.60
C VAL A 25 19.72 21.66 -14.14
N PRO A 26 19.81 22.96 -13.79
CA PRO A 26 20.04 23.38 -12.42
C PRO A 26 18.94 22.85 -11.47
N PRO A 27 19.26 22.56 -10.19
CA PRO A 27 18.25 22.17 -9.22
C PRO A 27 17.14 23.23 -9.17
N ASN A 28 15.89 22.78 -9.27
CA ASN A 28 14.64 23.59 -9.25
C ASN A 28 14.20 24.27 -10.55
N VAL A 29 14.90 24.08 -11.67
CA VAL A 29 14.45 24.59 -12.98
C VAL A 29 13.47 23.61 -13.60
N THR A 30 12.26 24.09 -13.90
CA THR A 30 11.32 23.34 -14.75
C THR A 30 11.72 23.61 -16.19
N PRO A 31 12.10 22.59 -16.98
CA PRO A 31 12.46 22.84 -18.36
C PRO A 31 11.27 23.46 -19.10
N SER A 32 11.55 24.50 -19.89
CA SER A 32 10.55 25.23 -20.70
C SER A 32 10.05 24.43 -21.92
N ARG A 33 10.61 23.24 -22.13
CA ARG A 33 10.30 22.28 -23.20
C ARG A 33 10.08 20.90 -22.60
N GLU A 34 9.42 20.01 -23.34
CA GLU A 34 9.39 18.59 -22.99
C GLU A 34 10.82 18.06 -22.85
N VAL A 35 11.12 17.44 -21.71
CA VAL A 35 12.42 16.84 -21.44
C VAL A 35 12.23 15.34 -21.34
N LEU A 36 13.06 14.60 -22.08
CA LEU A 36 12.93 13.16 -22.27
C LEU A 36 13.45 12.47 -21.03
N ILE A 37 12.61 11.69 -20.36
CA ILE A 37 13.06 10.88 -19.24
C ILE A 37 12.83 9.44 -19.61
N ALA A 38 13.87 8.63 -19.46
CA ALA A 38 13.69 7.22 -19.22
C ALA A 38 13.44 7.09 -17.70
N PRO A 39 12.22 6.81 -17.22
CA PRO A 39 12.09 6.44 -15.81
C PRO A 39 12.98 5.20 -15.59
N THR A 40 13.55 5.07 -14.38
CA THR A 40 13.90 3.73 -13.88
C THR A 40 12.66 2.87 -14.12
N PRO A 41 12.77 1.77 -14.88
CA PRO A 41 11.60 1.07 -15.38
C PRO A 41 10.70 0.67 -14.20
N PRO A 42 9.49 1.25 -14.08
CA PRO A 42 8.65 0.96 -12.93
C PRO A 42 8.23 -0.50 -12.96
N ARG A 43 8.10 -1.08 -11.78
CA ARG A 43 7.52 -2.40 -11.59
C ARG A 43 6.04 -2.22 -11.28
N CYS A 44 5.16 -2.85 -12.05
CA CYS A 44 3.73 -2.85 -11.77
C CYS A 44 3.44 -3.56 -10.43
N PRO A 45 2.81 -2.90 -9.45
CA PRO A 45 2.52 -3.51 -8.16
C PRO A 45 1.39 -4.55 -8.22
N SER A 46 0.58 -4.55 -9.29
CA SER A 46 -0.51 -5.51 -9.49
C SER A 46 -0.04 -6.77 -10.25
N CYS A 47 0.56 -6.64 -11.44
CA CYS A 47 0.96 -7.80 -12.25
C CYS A 47 2.45 -8.15 -12.18
N GLY A 48 3.28 -7.31 -11.57
CA GLY A 48 4.73 -7.53 -11.46
C GLY A 48 5.54 -7.19 -12.71
N TYR A 49 4.91 -6.67 -13.77
CA TYR A 49 5.60 -6.32 -15.02
C TYR A 49 6.63 -5.21 -14.80
N GLN A 50 7.87 -5.47 -15.22
CA GLN A 50 8.92 -4.47 -15.29
C GLN A 50 8.93 -3.85 -16.69
N GLU A 51 8.60 -2.56 -16.75
CA GLU A 51 8.64 -1.80 -18.00
C GLU A 51 10.05 -1.87 -18.63
N PRO A 52 10.20 -1.84 -19.96
CA PRO A 52 11.51 -1.74 -20.56
C PRO A 52 12.10 -0.34 -20.35
N ALA A 53 13.40 -0.29 -20.06
CA ALA A 53 14.14 0.97 -20.07
C ALA A 53 14.08 1.60 -21.47
N VAL A 54 13.76 2.90 -21.52
CA VAL A 54 13.79 3.67 -22.77
C VAL A 54 15.24 4.05 -23.06
N GLN A 55 15.71 3.69 -24.25
CA GLN A 55 17.04 4.03 -24.75
C GLN A 55 16.94 5.14 -25.79
N ILE A 56 18.00 5.94 -25.96
CA ILE A 56 18.06 7.03 -26.95
C ILE A 56 19.23 6.77 -27.89
N SER A 57 18.96 6.72 -29.20
CA SER A 57 19.99 6.62 -30.25
C SER A 57 19.64 7.55 -31.40
N GLY A 58 20.62 8.32 -31.87
CA GLY A 58 20.41 9.33 -32.92
C GLY A 58 19.32 10.36 -32.58
N GLY A 59 19.12 10.66 -31.29
CA GLY A 59 18.07 11.56 -30.80
C GLY A 59 16.66 10.98 -30.83
N LYS A 60 16.48 9.69 -31.15
CA LYS A 60 15.19 9.00 -31.16
C LYS A 60 15.07 8.00 -30.01
N PRO A 61 13.94 8.00 -29.28
CA PRO A 61 13.67 7.02 -28.24
C PRO A 61 13.33 5.65 -28.84
N TYR A 62 13.83 4.59 -28.23
CA TYR A 62 13.46 3.22 -28.55
C TYR A 62 13.42 2.34 -27.30
N ILE A 63 12.67 1.25 -27.37
CA ILE A 63 12.66 0.20 -26.35
C ILE A 63 13.04 -1.12 -26.99
N SER A 64 13.78 -1.94 -26.26
CA SER A 64 14.10 -3.31 -26.67
C SER A 64 13.17 -4.28 -25.96
N ARG A 65 12.36 -4.99 -26.74
CA ARG A 65 11.51 -6.11 -26.27
C ARG A 65 12.01 -7.40 -26.90
N GLY A 66 12.91 -8.10 -26.19
CA GLY A 66 13.65 -9.23 -26.75
C GLY A 66 14.47 -8.78 -27.96
N ASP A 67 14.37 -9.50 -29.06
CA ASP A 67 15.07 -9.19 -30.32
C ASP A 67 14.43 -8.06 -31.13
N LYS A 68 13.27 -7.53 -30.68
CA LYS A 68 12.55 -6.47 -31.38
C LYS A 68 12.87 -5.10 -30.80
N VAL A 69 13.20 -4.16 -31.68
CA VAL A 69 13.31 -2.73 -31.36
C VAL A 69 12.01 -2.05 -31.76
N GLN A 70 11.41 -1.30 -30.84
CA GLN A 70 10.18 -0.53 -31.08
C GLN A 70 10.42 0.96 -30.75
N PRO A 71 9.69 1.88 -31.40
CA PRO A 71 9.70 3.29 -30.99
C PRO A 71 9.38 3.43 -29.51
N GLY A 72 10.24 4.12 -28.77
CA GLY A 72 10.05 4.37 -27.35
C GLY A 72 9.06 5.51 -27.19
N LYS A 73 8.10 5.37 -26.27
CA LYS A 73 7.19 6.46 -25.94
C LYS A 73 7.81 7.30 -24.84
N LEU A 74 8.21 8.50 -25.21
CA LEU A 74 8.63 9.53 -24.27
C LEU A 74 7.40 10.01 -23.51
N GLN A 75 7.53 10.14 -22.19
CA GLN A 75 6.47 10.70 -21.38
C GLN A 75 6.95 12.00 -20.76
N THR A 76 6.18 13.06 -20.98
CA THR A 76 6.33 14.33 -20.29
C THR A 76 5.92 14.12 -18.84
N VAL A 77 6.90 14.18 -17.95
CA VAL A 77 6.67 13.99 -16.52
C VAL A 77 6.37 15.34 -15.88
N PHE A 78 5.28 15.37 -15.13
CA PHE A 78 4.87 16.54 -14.36
C PHE A 78 5.47 16.45 -12.96
N LYS A 79 5.64 17.61 -12.30
CA LYS A 79 5.83 17.60 -10.84
C LYS A 79 4.67 16.80 -10.24
N GLY A 80 4.97 15.94 -9.27
CA GLY A 80 3.98 15.08 -8.62
C GLY A 80 2.79 15.84 -8.03
N ASP A 81 1.95 15.14 -7.30
CA ASP A 81 0.67 15.67 -6.77
C ASP A 81 0.78 17.10 -6.22
N GLN A 82 -0.07 17.99 -6.75
CA GLN A 82 -0.24 19.30 -6.13
C GLN A 82 -1.25 19.18 -5.01
N ILE A 83 -0.85 19.61 -3.83
CA ILE A 83 -1.67 19.53 -2.62
C ILE A 83 -2.13 20.92 -2.16
N PHE A 84 -3.35 21.01 -1.65
CA PHE A 84 -3.78 22.15 -0.86
C PHE A 84 -3.33 21.99 0.58
N VAL A 85 -2.69 23.04 1.07
CA VAL A 85 -2.19 23.14 2.43
C VAL A 85 -2.89 24.28 3.15
N LEU A 86 -3.57 23.95 4.24
CA LEU A 86 -4.08 24.95 5.18
C LEU A 86 -2.91 25.46 6.02
N LYS A 87 -2.29 26.54 5.55
CA LYS A 87 -1.16 27.18 6.24
C LYS A 87 -1.61 27.78 7.57
N CYS A 88 -0.71 27.78 8.54
CA CYS A 88 -0.91 28.34 9.88
C CYS A 88 -2.01 27.68 10.72
N ILE A 89 -2.66 26.60 10.25
CA ILE A 89 -3.72 25.93 11.00
C ILE A 89 -3.25 25.50 12.39
N TYR A 90 -1.99 25.07 12.51
CA TYR A 90 -1.41 24.62 13.77
C TYR A 90 -0.97 25.74 14.74
N GLN A 91 -1.24 27.01 14.40
CA GLN A 91 -1.16 28.12 15.35
C GLN A 91 -2.45 28.24 16.19
N PHE A 92 -3.54 27.64 15.71
CA PHE A 92 -4.86 27.71 16.34
C PHE A 92 -5.34 26.35 16.85
N PHE A 93 -4.79 25.26 16.32
CA PHE A 93 -5.18 23.90 16.65
C PHE A 93 -3.96 23.02 16.89
N GLU A 94 -4.05 22.08 17.81
CA GLU A 94 -3.00 21.08 17.97
C GLU A 94 -3.02 20.08 16.81
N PRO A 95 -1.85 19.73 16.25
CA PRO A 95 -1.77 18.69 15.23
C PRO A 95 -2.16 17.35 15.82
N LYS A 96 -2.89 16.56 15.03
CA LYS A 96 -3.38 15.25 15.44
C LYS A 96 -2.50 14.16 14.86
N ARG A 97 -2.34 13.07 15.61
CA ARG A 97 -1.70 11.86 15.08
C ARG A 97 -2.39 11.46 13.77
N TRP A 98 -1.62 11.04 12.78
CA TRP A 98 -2.01 10.72 11.41
C TRP A 98 -2.29 11.90 10.49
N ASP A 99 -2.24 13.15 10.96
CA ASP A 99 -2.31 14.30 10.06
C ASP A 99 -1.15 14.29 9.07
N VAL A 100 -1.43 14.58 7.79
CA VAL A 100 -0.38 14.89 6.82
C VAL A 100 0.03 16.35 7.02
N ILE A 101 1.20 16.54 7.62
CA ILE A 101 1.75 17.83 7.97
C ILE A 101 2.75 18.31 6.93
N VAL A 102 2.72 19.61 6.68
CA VAL A 102 3.78 20.33 5.96
C VAL A 102 4.62 21.06 6.98
N PHE A 103 5.92 20.87 6.92
CA PHE A 103 6.87 21.46 7.87
C PHE A 103 8.21 21.72 7.19
N LYS A 104 9.03 22.61 7.77
CA LYS A 104 10.40 22.85 7.30
C LYS A 104 11.28 21.67 7.68
N ASN A 105 12.15 21.21 6.78
CA ASN A 105 13.15 20.18 7.09
C ASN A 105 14.09 20.70 8.21
N PRO A 106 14.18 20.04 9.37
CA PRO A 106 15.07 20.46 10.46
C PRO A 106 16.54 20.59 10.05
N GLN A 107 17.03 19.75 9.15
CA GLN A 107 18.43 19.78 8.69
C GLN A 107 18.69 20.85 7.62
N GLU A 108 17.65 21.21 6.85
CA GLU A 108 17.73 22.22 5.78
C GLU A 108 16.43 23.05 5.72
N PRO A 109 16.26 24.08 6.59
CA PRO A 109 14.98 24.76 6.81
C PRO A 109 14.39 25.51 5.61
N GLN A 110 15.14 25.64 4.52
CA GLN A 110 14.69 26.22 3.25
C GLN A 110 13.83 25.25 2.43
N ILE A 111 13.83 23.96 2.79
CA ILE A 111 13.08 22.91 2.12
C ILE A 111 11.88 22.53 2.99
N ASN A 112 10.68 22.50 2.41
CA ASN A 112 9.49 21.98 3.09
C ASN A 112 9.34 20.49 2.80
N TYR A 113 9.06 19.72 3.84
CA TYR A 113 8.66 18.31 3.75
C TYR A 113 7.17 18.16 4.02
N ILE A 114 6.60 17.10 3.46
CA ILE A 114 5.22 16.68 3.66
C ILE A 114 5.29 15.24 4.14
N LYS A 115 4.83 14.98 5.36
CA LYS A 115 4.88 13.65 6.01
C LYS A 115 3.67 13.46 6.90
N ARG A 116 3.37 12.22 7.27
CA ARG A 116 2.36 11.89 8.26
C ARG A 116 2.93 12.07 9.67
N LEU A 117 2.22 12.78 10.53
CA LEU A 117 2.59 12.95 11.93
C LEU A 117 2.26 11.66 12.69
N ILE A 118 3.27 11.04 13.28
CA ILE A 118 3.20 9.72 13.92
C ILE A 118 3.16 9.85 15.44
N ALA A 119 3.94 10.77 16.02
CA ALA A 119 3.98 10.99 17.46
C ALA A 119 4.00 12.48 17.83
N ARG A 120 3.47 12.77 19.02
CA ARG A 120 3.20 14.12 19.56
C ARG A 120 4.06 14.40 20.81
N PRO A 121 4.11 15.66 21.28
CA PRO A 121 4.88 16.02 22.46
C PRO A 121 4.56 15.16 23.67
N GLY A 122 5.61 14.68 24.35
CA GLY A 122 5.51 13.84 25.55
C GLY A 122 5.32 12.34 25.28
N GLU A 123 5.10 11.92 24.03
CA GLU A 123 4.92 10.51 23.67
C GLU A 123 6.27 9.81 23.43
N THR A 124 6.35 8.53 23.77
CA THR A 124 7.45 7.65 23.38
C THR A 124 7.05 6.82 22.16
N VAL A 125 7.77 6.95 21.06
CA VAL A 125 7.50 6.25 19.79
C VAL A 125 8.48 5.12 19.52
N GLN A 126 7.94 4.01 19.02
CA GLN A 126 8.67 2.88 18.46
C GLN A 126 8.01 2.45 17.15
N LEU A 127 8.82 2.04 16.18
CA LEU A 127 8.40 1.36 14.96
C LEU A 127 8.86 -0.08 15.09
N ILE A 128 7.91 -1.00 15.01
CA ILE A 128 8.15 -2.42 15.24
C ILE A 128 7.41 -3.19 14.15
N ASP A 129 8.16 -3.92 13.31
CA ASP A 129 7.62 -4.69 12.18
C ASP A 129 6.69 -3.90 11.23
N GLY A 130 6.98 -2.61 11.03
CA GLY A 130 6.18 -1.75 10.16
C GLY A 130 5.05 -1.01 10.87
N ASP A 131 4.69 -1.42 12.09
CA ASP A 131 3.62 -0.84 12.89
C ASP A 131 4.14 0.26 13.82
N VAL A 132 3.25 1.19 14.18
CA VAL A 132 3.56 2.32 15.06
C VAL A 132 3.12 1.99 16.48
N TYR A 133 4.03 2.14 17.44
CA TYR A 133 3.75 2.01 18.86
C TYR A 133 4.01 3.33 19.58
N ILE A 134 3.08 3.70 20.45
CA ILE A 134 3.17 4.88 21.31
C ILE A 134 2.97 4.45 22.75
N ASP A 135 3.95 4.77 23.61
CA ASP A 135 3.96 4.41 25.02
C ASP A 135 3.75 2.90 25.25
N GLY A 136 4.36 2.09 24.38
CA GLY A 136 4.29 0.62 24.40
C GLY A 136 2.99 0.01 23.84
N GLN A 137 2.08 0.82 23.28
CA GLN A 137 0.82 0.36 22.72
C GLN A 137 0.70 0.70 21.23
N ILE A 138 0.14 -0.22 20.45
CA ILE A 138 -0.07 0.01 19.03
C ILE A 138 -0.97 1.23 18.79
N ALA A 139 -0.49 2.15 17.97
CA ALA A 139 -1.23 3.28 17.47
C ALA A 139 -1.92 2.86 16.18
N ARG A 140 -3.20 2.51 16.26
CA ARG A 140 -3.97 2.15 15.06
C ARG A 140 -4.30 3.37 14.20
N LYS A 141 -4.33 3.17 12.90
CA LYS A 141 -4.80 4.18 11.94
C LYS A 141 -6.32 4.33 12.06
N PRO A 142 -6.88 5.56 12.01
CA PRO A 142 -8.31 5.75 11.85
C PRO A 142 -8.80 5.12 10.55
N ASP A 143 -10.03 4.59 10.53
CA ASP A 143 -10.60 3.88 9.37
C ASP A 143 -10.38 4.58 8.01
N ALA A 144 -10.65 5.88 7.93
CA ALA A 144 -10.48 6.64 6.69
C ALA A 144 -8.99 6.79 6.27
N VAL A 145 -8.07 6.80 7.24
CA VAL A 145 -6.63 6.80 6.99
C VAL A 145 -6.19 5.42 6.53
N GLN A 146 -6.63 4.35 7.20
CA GLN A 146 -6.33 2.98 6.80
C GLN A 146 -6.81 2.70 5.37
N GLU A 147 -8.01 3.16 5.03
CA GLU A 147 -8.60 2.95 3.71
C GLU A 147 -7.78 3.62 2.59
N GLU A 148 -7.21 4.80 2.85
CA GLU A 148 -6.36 5.51 1.90
C GLU A 148 -4.99 4.84 1.70
N LEU A 149 -4.53 4.08 2.70
CA LEU A 149 -3.16 3.58 2.78
C LEU A 149 -2.98 2.13 2.34
N TRP A 150 -4.06 1.43 1.95
CA TRP A 150 -3.95 0.11 1.36
C TRP A 150 -3.13 0.12 0.07
N MET A 151 -2.12 -0.74 0.02
CA MET A 151 -1.24 -0.91 -1.13
C MET A 151 -1.55 -2.21 -1.83
N VAL A 152 -1.82 -2.14 -3.14
CA VAL A 152 -2.11 -3.34 -3.96
C VAL A 152 -0.90 -4.26 -4.01
N VAL A 153 -1.14 -5.55 -3.76
CA VAL A 153 -0.21 -6.66 -4.01
C VAL A 153 -0.63 -7.41 -5.29
N TYR A 154 -1.93 -7.62 -5.44
CA TYR A 154 -2.51 -8.27 -6.62
C TYR A 154 -3.94 -7.77 -6.80
N ASP A 155 -4.33 -7.57 -8.06
CA ASP A 155 -5.69 -7.19 -8.40
C ASP A 155 -6.07 -7.93 -9.68
N ASN A 156 -7.04 -8.82 -9.54
CA ASN A 156 -7.48 -9.71 -10.60
C ASN A 156 -8.13 -8.94 -11.77
N ASP A 157 -8.57 -7.70 -11.56
CA ASP A 157 -9.10 -6.84 -12.62
C ASP A 157 -8.02 -6.37 -13.61
N TYR A 158 -6.74 -6.58 -13.29
CA TYR A 158 -5.61 -6.12 -14.08
C TYR A 158 -4.70 -7.30 -14.49
N GLN A 159 -5.22 -8.16 -15.36
CA GLN A 159 -4.41 -9.24 -15.95
C GLN A 159 -3.61 -8.78 -17.18
N PRO A 160 -2.40 -9.32 -17.42
CA PRO A 160 -1.58 -8.98 -18.57
C PRO A 160 -2.17 -9.38 -19.94
N VAL A 161 -2.02 -8.51 -20.93
CA VAL A 161 -2.39 -8.80 -22.33
C VAL A 161 -1.38 -9.67 -23.08
N LEU A 162 -0.11 -9.70 -22.64
CA LEU A 162 0.94 -10.55 -23.20
C LEU A 162 1.63 -11.35 -22.08
N PRO A 163 0.94 -12.32 -21.45
CA PRO A 163 1.42 -13.03 -20.26
C PRO A 163 2.67 -13.89 -20.53
N ALA A 164 2.96 -14.23 -21.79
CA ALA A 164 4.14 -15.01 -22.17
C ALA A 164 5.46 -14.22 -22.04
N GLU A 165 5.44 -12.88 -21.99
CA GLU A 165 6.66 -12.08 -21.79
C GLU A 165 7.32 -12.42 -20.43
N THR A 166 8.65 -12.52 -20.38
CA THR A 166 9.38 -12.94 -19.17
C THR A 166 9.73 -11.78 -18.22
N ARG A 167 8.94 -10.70 -18.25
CA ARG A 167 9.20 -9.46 -17.50
C ARG A 167 8.32 -9.29 -16.27
N PHE A 168 7.52 -10.28 -15.92
CA PHE A 168 6.73 -10.27 -14.69
C PHE A 168 7.58 -10.88 -13.58
N ASN A 169 8.21 -10.04 -12.76
CA ASN A 169 9.17 -10.49 -11.75
C ASN A 169 10.30 -11.40 -12.32
N GLY A 170 10.66 -11.21 -13.59
CA GLY A 170 11.68 -12.00 -14.29
C GLY A 170 11.20 -13.33 -14.89
N HIS A 171 9.89 -13.60 -14.90
CA HIS A 171 9.30 -14.79 -15.50
C HIS A 171 8.03 -14.46 -16.30
N SER A 172 7.46 -15.46 -16.99
CA SER A 172 6.15 -15.34 -17.63
C SER A 172 5.04 -15.25 -16.59
N TRP A 173 4.01 -14.45 -16.86
CA TRP A 173 2.89 -14.30 -15.95
C TRP A 173 2.00 -15.54 -15.95
N ARG A 174 1.48 -15.88 -14.76
CA ARG A 174 0.42 -16.87 -14.55
C ARG A 174 -0.50 -16.35 -13.45
N GLN A 175 -1.75 -16.82 -13.45
CA GLN A 175 -2.70 -16.62 -12.35
C GLN A 175 -2.04 -17.05 -11.03
N PRO A 176 -1.90 -16.18 -10.02
CA PRO A 176 -1.14 -16.50 -8.82
C PRO A 176 -1.94 -17.27 -7.78
N PHE A 177 -3.27 -17.33 -7.89
CA PHE A 177 -4.05 -18.27 -7.10
C PHE A 177 -3.94 -19.68 -7.69
N GLU A 178 -3.76 -20.68 -6.84
CA GLU A 178 -3.71 -22.09 -7.20
C GLU A 178 -4.52 -22.93 -6.22
N ASN A 179 -5.18 -23.98 -6.70
CA ASN A 179 -5.88 -24.91 -5.82
C ASN A 179 -4.90 -25.63 -4.89
N ARG A 180 -5.25 -25.70 -3.60
CA ARG A 180 -4.59 -26.60 -2.65
C ARG A 180 -4.97 -28.05 -2.97
N LEU A 181 -4.30 -29.01 -2.35
CA LEU A 181 -4.65 -30.43 -2.52
C LEU A 181 -6.12 -30.64 -2.11
N GLY A 182 -6.93 -31.17 -3.04
CA GLY A 182 -8.38 -31.33 -2.87
C GLY A 182 -9.22 -30.09 -3.18
N GLY A 183 -8.58 -28.96 -3.55
CA GLY A 183 -9.27 -27.76 -4.04
C GLY A 183 -9.81 -27.95 -5.45
N THR A 184 -10.97 -27.37 -5.69
CA THR A 184 -11.85 -27.54 -6.85
C THR A 184 -12.32 -26.20 -7.43
N TRP A 185 -11.72 -25.09 -7.00
CA TRP A 185 -12.03 -23.78 -7.56
C TRP A 185 -11.72 -23.74 -9.05
N ASP A 186 -12.68 -23.28 -9.84
CA ASP A 186 -12.42 -22.80 -11.19
C ASP A 186 -11.94 -21.36 -11.09
N LEU A 187 -10.65 -21.16 -11.38
CA LEU A 187 -9.96 -19.87 -11.28
C LEU A 187 -10.02 -19.07 -12.59
N ALA A 188 -10.87 -19.49 -13.54
CA ALA A 188 -11.02 -18.88 -14.86
C ALA A 188 -12.46 -18.92 -15.42
N ALA A 189 -13.46 -19.20 -14.58
CA ALA A 189 -14.77 -19.74 -14.95
C ALA A 189 -15.54 -19.02 -16.06
N ASP A 190 -15.38 -17.70 -16.25
CA ASP A 190 -16.01 -16.93 -17.33
C ASP A 190 -15.15 -15.75 -17.81
N GLY A 191 -13.83 -15.88 -17.66
CA GLY A 191 -12.87 -14.82 -17.94
C GLY A 191 -11.99 -14.50 -16.73
N PRO A 192 -11.03 -13.58 -16.91
CA PRO A 192 -9.97 -13.35 -15.93
C PRO A 192 -10.48 -12.92 -14.55
N PHE A 193 -11.68 -12.34 -14.47
CA PHE A 193 -12.17 -11.62 -13.29
C PHE A 193 -12.99 -12.46 -12.31
N VAL A 194 -13.34 -13.70 -12.65
CA VAL A 194 -14.33 -14.50 -11.92
C VAL A 194 -13.74 -15.82 -11.46
N PHE A 195 -13.80 -16.09 -10.16
CA PHE A 195 -13.54 -17.44 -9.62
C PHE A 195 -14.86 -18.05 -9.18
N THR A 196 -15.07 -19.32 -9.51
CA THR A 196 -16.26 -20.06 -9.07
C THR A 196 -15.87 -21.32 -8.34
N LEU A 197 -16.68 -21.65 -7.35
CA LEU A 197 -16.72 -22.95 -6.73
C LEU A 197 -18.12 -23.50 -6.96
N ASP A 198 -18.20 -24.70 -7.51
CA ASP A 198 -19.42 -25.48 -7.61
C ASP A 198 -19.12 -26.88 -7.08
N ASP A 199 -19.17 -27.00 -5.75
CA ASP A 199 -18.81 -28.24 -5.06
C ASP A 199 -19.92 -28.66 -4.09
N ALA A 200 -20.76 -29.59 -4.57
CA ALA A 200 -21.83 -30.21 -3.79
C ALA A 200 -21.31 -31.14 -2.68
N GLY A 201 -20.01 -31.41 -2.61
CA GLY A 201 -19.40 -32.37 -1.68
C GLY A 201 -19.30 -31.92 -0.22
N GLY A 202 -19.71 -30.68 0.10
CA GLY A 202 -19.78 -30.15 1.47
C GLY A 202 -18.43 -29.94 2.17
N ALA A 203 -17.32 -30.39 1.59
CA ALA A 203 -15.98 -30.11 2.06
C ALA A 203 -15.57 -28.67 1.74
N VAL A 204 -14.62 -28.13 2.52
CA VAL A 204 -14.05 -26.80 2.25
C VAL A 204 -12.97 -26.93 1.18
N SER A 205 -13.21 -26.27 0.05
CA SER A 205 -12.29 -26.14 -1.08
C SER A 205 -11.43 -24.89 -0.91
N ARG A 206 -10.12 -24.99 -1.11
CA ARG A 206 -9.16 -23.89 -0.87
C ARG A 206 -8.30 -23.59 -2.08
N ALA A 207 -8.11 -22.30 -2.35
CA ALA A 207 -7.13 -21.78 -3.29
C ALA A 207 -6.15 -20.86 -2.55
N ARG A 208 -4.85 -21.09 -2.70
CA ARG A 208 -3.78 -20.31 -2.07
C ARG A 208 -3.20 -19.31 -3.05
N TYR A 209 -2.84 -18.14 -2.56
CA TYR A 209 -2.00 -17.20 -3.30
C TYR A 209 -0.52 -17.65 -3.28
N ASN A 210 0.06 -17.89 -4.45
CA ASN A 210 1.43 -18.35 -4.64
C ASN A 210 2.36 -17.17 -4.94
N THR A 211 3.18 -16.77 -3.95
CA THR A 211 4.12 -15.65 -4.05
C THR A 211 5.32 -15.91 -4.95
N ALA A 212 5.58 -17.17 -5.34
CA ALA A 212 6.60 -17.50 -6.33
C ALA A 212 6.11 -17.27 -7.78
N VAL A 213 4.80 -17.09 -7.97
CA VAL A 213 4.17 -16.82 -9.26
C VAL A 213 3.62 -15.40 -9.34
N GLY A 214 3.02 -14.93 -8.25
CA GLY A 214 2.53 -13.57 -8.11
C GLY A 214 3.57 -12.60 -7.56
N ASN A 215 3.11 -11.44 -7.12
CA ASN A 215 3.92 -10.53 -6.31
C ASN A 215 3.98 -11.04 -4.87
N GLY A 216 5.15 -10.98 -4.24
CA GLY A 216 5.27 -11.24 -2.81
C GLY A 216 4.73 -10.10 -1.95
N PHE A 217 4.73 -10.29 -0.64
CA PHE A 217 4.20 -9.35 0.33
C PHE A 217 5.22 -8.29 0.81
N ARG A 218 6.30 -8.11 0.07
CA ARG A 218 7.35 -7.16 0.45
C ARG A 218 6.85 -5.72 0.37
N ALA A 219 7.30 -4.88 1.29
CA ALA A 219 6.94 -3.47 1.45
C ALA A 219 7.47 -2.57 0.31
N THR A 220 7.04 -2.86 -0.91
CA THR A 220 7.55 -2.27 -2.16
C THR A 220 6.55 -1.33 -2.80
N TYR A 221 7.04 -0.23 -3.35
CA TYR A 221 6.25 0.79 -4.02
C TYR A 221 6.57 0.76 -5.51
N ALA A 222 5.65 1.25 -6.36
CA ALA A 222 5.80 1.14 -7.81
C ALA A 222 7.02 1.90 -8.40
N TYR A 223 7.64 2.77 -7.60
CA TYR A 223 8.82 3.59 -7.93
C TYR A 223 10.11 3.07 -7.33
N ASP A 224 10.02 2.04 -6.47
CA ASP A 224 11.22 1.48 -5.87
C ASP A 224 12.01 0.78 -6.97
N ASP A 225 13.33 0.98 -6.94
CA ASP A 225 14.25 0.25 -7.78
C ASP A 225 14.05 -1.26 -7.55
N PRO A 226 13.67 -2.03 -8.58
CA PRO A 226 13.49 -3.48 -8.46
C PRO A 226 14.74 -4.20 -7.92
N ALA A 227 15.93 -3.60 -8.05
CA ALA A 227 17.18 -4.16 -7.53
C ALA A 227 17.18 -4.33 -6.00
N HIS A 228 16.45 -3.49 -5.27
CA HIS A 228 16.37 -3.55 -3.80
C HIS A 228 15.17 -4.34 -3.28
N TYR A 229 14.34 -4.89 -4.18
CA TYR A 229 13.12 -5.64 -3.83
C TYR A 229 13.39 -6.77 -2.83
N GLY A 230 14.46 -7.55 -3.03
CA GLY A 230 14.79 -8.69 -2.18
C GLY A 230 15.19 -8.33 -0.75
N GLN A 231 15.55 -7.07 -0.50
CA GLN A 231 16.01 -6.56 0.81
C GLN A 231 14.87 -5.97 1.64
N LEU A 232 13.71 -5.70 1.03
CA LEU A 232 12.57 -5.09 1.71
C LEU A 232 11.84 -6.11 2.59
N PRO A 233 11.38 -5.72 3.79
CA PRO A 233 10.71 -6.61 4.71
C PRO A 233 9.36 -7.08 4.16
N VAL A 234 8.92 -8.22 4.67
CA VAL A 234 7.62 -8.82 4.36
C VAL A 234 6.57 -8.18 5.26
N CYS A 235 5.51 -7.65 4.67
CA CYS A 235 4.37 -7.11 5.42
C CYS A 235 3.36 -8.23 5.69
N SER A 236 3.06 -8.48 6.95
CA SER A 236 2.06 -9.46 7.38
C SER A 236 0.66 -8.86 7.55
N ASP A 237 0.55 -7.53 7.45
CA ASP A 237 -0.70 -6.79 7.53
C ASP A 237 -1.37 -6.77 6.16
N LEU A 238 -2.37 -7.64 6.02
CA LEU A 238 -2.96 -7.99 4.73
C LEU A 238 -4.47 -7.81 4.76
N MET A 239 -5.02 -7.57 3.57
CA MET A 239 -6.46 -7.52 3.33
C MET A 239 -6.80 -8.17 2.00
N VAL A 240 -7.83 -9.02 2.00
CA VAL A 240 -8.47 -9.51 0.78
C VAL A 240 -9.81 -8.82 0.62
N ARG A 241 -10.06 -8.29 -0.56
CA ARG A 241 -11.36 -7.74 -0.97
C ARG A 241 -11.86 -8.49 -2.19
N CYS A 242 -13.15 -8.80 -2.21
CA CYS A 242 -13.84 -9.27 -3.41
C CYS A 242 -15.33 -8.94 -3.33
N TYR A 243 -16.07 -9.20 -4.40
CA TYR A 243 -17.52 -9.29 -4.36
C TYR A 243 -17.90 -10.76 -4.38
N ALA A 244 -18.48 -11.25 -3.29
CA ALA A 244 -18.83 -12.65 -3.10
C ALA A 244 -20.34 -12.84 -3.21
N GLN A 245 -20.74 -13.76 -4.09
CA GLN A 245 -22.08 -14.30 -4.19
C GLN A 245 -22.06 -15.71 -3.63
N ILE A 246 -22.89 -15.98 -2.63
CA ILE A 246 -22.93 -17.23 -1.87
C ILE A 246 -24.28 -17.89 -2.16
N GLY A 247 -24.26 -19.13 -2.63
CA GLY A 247 -25.48 -19.91 -2.88
C GLY A 247 -26.08 -20.49 -1.60
N ASP A 248 -27.17 -21.24 -1.75
CA ASP A 248 -27.79 -21.94 -0.63
C ASP A 248 -26.85 -22.98 -0.03
N GLU A 249 -26.95 -23.21 1.29
CA GLU A 249 -26.11 -24.16 2.05
C GLU A 249 -24.59 -23.97 1.85
N SER A 250 -24.18 -22.79 1.40
CA SER A 250 -22.81 -22.46 1.01
C SER A 250 -22.13 -21.56 2.04
N ALA A 251 -20.81 -21.45 1.94
CA ALA A 251 -20.03 -20.54 2.77
C ALA A 251 -18.80 -20.05 2.01
N PHE A 252 -18.40 -18.82 2.28
CA PHE A 252 -17.17 -18.25 1.77
C PHE A 252 -16.33 -17.70 2.92
N GLY A 253 -15.02 -17.87 2.84
CA GLY A 253 -14.10 -17.30 3.78
C GLY A 253 -12.72 -17.02 3.21
N VAL A 254 -11.96 -16.22 3.95
CA VAL A 254 -10.56 -15.91 3.64
C VAL A 254 -9.72 -16.26 4.84
N ARG A 255 -8.58 -16.92 4.60
CA ARG A 255 -7.53 -17.12 5.59
C ARG A 255 -6.40 -16.13 5.38
N LEU A 256 -6.01 -15.44 6.45
CA LEU A 256 -4.81 -14.60 6.52
C LEU A 256 -3.89 -15.11 7.63
N GLY A 257 -2.62 -15.34 7.30
CA GLY A 257 -1.58 -15.69 8.27
C GLY A 257 -0.83 -14.45 8.76
N LYS A 258 -0.59 -14.34 10.05
CA LYS A 258 0.30 -13.33 10.67
C LYS A 258 1.10 -14.00 11.79
N TYR A 259 2.42 -13.86 11.76
CA TYR A 259 3.34 -14.45 12.74
C TYR A 259 3.17 -15.96 12.96
N GLY A 260 2.90 -16.71 11.89
CA GLY A 260 2.62 -18.15 11.95
C GLY A 260 1.23 -18.52 12.48
N ILE A 261 0.41 -17.55 12.88
CA ILE A 261 -0.97 -17.77 13.33
C ILE A 261 -1.91 -17.53 12.14
N ALA A 262 -2.82 -18.46 11.89
CA ALA A 262 -3.83 -18.34 10.84
C ALA A 262 -5.15 -17.81 11.43
N TYR A 263 -5.70 -16.80 10.77
CA TYR A 263 -7.01 -16.24 11.08
C TYR A 263 -7.94 -16.42 9.88
N GLU A 264 -9.20 -16.75 10.12
CA GLU A 264 -10.21 -16.92 9.07
C GLU A 264 -11.42 -16.03 9.30
N GLY A 265 -11.84 -15.29 8.28
CA GLY A 265 -13.12 -14.60 8.24
C GLY A 265 -14.10 -15.37 7.36
N TRP A 266 -15.27 -15.71 7.89
CA TRP A 266 -16.29 -16.53 7.23
C TRP A 266 -17.64 -15.83 7.15
N VAL A 267 -18.35 -16.05 6.04
CA VAL A 267 -19.77 -15.71 5.84
C VAL A 267 -20.48 -16.98 5.37
N TYR A 268 -21.59 -17.30 6.01
CA TYR A 268 -22.41 -18.49 5.73
C TYR A 268 -23.73 -18.09 5.09
N ALA A 269 -24.29 -18.96 4.24
CA ALA A 269 -25.56 -18.72 3.54
C ALA A 269 -26.75 -18.45 4.48
N ASP A 270 -26.69 -18.95 5.71
CA ASP A 270 -27.70 -18.70 6.76
C ASP A 270 -27.58 -17.30 7.41
N GLY A 271 -26.65 -16.47 6.94
CA GLY A 271 -26.40 -15.12 7.43
C GLY A 271 -25.39 -15.03 8.55
N ARG A 272 -24.89 -16.15 9.10
CA ARG A 272 -23.84 -16.08 10.14
C ARG A 272 -22.54 -15.54 9.56
N THR A 273 -21.82 -14.78 10.38
CA THR A 273 -20.43 -14.38 10.11
C THR A 273 -19.55 -14.74 11.30
N ALA A 274 -18.29 -15.09 11.05
CA ALA A 274 -17.35 -15.47 12.10
C ALA A 274 -15.92 -15.04 11.78
N ILE A 275 -15.18 -14.65 12.81
CA ILE A 275 -13.72 -14.53 12.79
C ILE A 275 -13.18 -15.65 13.67
N LEU A 276 -12.31 -16.48 13.12
CA LEU A 276 -11.73 -17.65 13.76
C LEU A 276 -10.20 -17.50 13.86
N ARG A 277 -9.61 -18.02 14.92
CA ARG A 277 -8.18 -18.33 15.02
C ARG A 277 -7.99 -19.83 14.83
N ILE A 278 -7.04 -20.22 14.00
CA ILE A 278 -6.73 -21.61 13.70
C ILE A 278 -5.40 -21.97 14.36
N SER A 279 -5.41 -22.98 15.22
CA SER A 279 -4.21 -23.49 15.86
C SER A 279 -3.30 -24.20 14.84
N PRO A 280 -2.00 -24.40 15.14
CA PRO A 280 -1.10 -25.20 14.29
C PRO A 280 -1.61 -26.62 14.00
N GLU A 281 -2.38 -27.21 14.93
CA GLU A 281 -3.02 -28.52 14.81
C GLU A 281 -4.31 -28.49 13.98
N GLY A 282 -4.74 -27.30 13.54
CA GLY A 282 -5.95 -27.09 12.73
C GLY A 282 -7.23 -26.90 13.53
N THR A 283 -7.16 -26.72 14.85
CA THR A 283 -8.36 -26.47 15.67
C THR A 283 -8.81 -25.03 15.52
N ALA A 284 -10.10 -24.81 15.26
CA ALA A 284 -10.69 -23.49 15.16
C ALA A 284 -11.22 -22.98 16.50
N GLU A 285 -10.84 -21.77 16.87
CA GLU A 285 -11.38 -21.00 17.99
C GLU A 285 -12.14 -19.79 17.44
N THR A 286 -13.39 -19.63 17.84
CA THR A 286 -14.17 -18.46 17.46
C THR A 286 -13.77 -17.25 18.30
N LEU A 287 -13.33 -16.19 17.62
CA LEU A 287 -12.93 -14.92 18.23
C LEU A 287 -14.08 -13.90 18.22
N ALA A 288 -14.85 -13.85 17.13
CA ALA A 288 -16.02 -12.98 16.98
C ALA A 288 -17.07 -13.62 16.09
N GLU A 289 -18.34 -13.31 16.33
CA GLU A 289 -19.47 -13.74 15.51
C GLU A 289 -20.42 -12.58 15.26
N GLY A 290 -21.18 -12.67 14.18
CA GLY A 290 -22.22 -11.72 13.84
C GLY A 290 -23.22 -12.28 12.85
N LEU A 291 -24.06 -11.38 12.34
CA LEU A 291 -25.03 -11.66 11.32
C LEU A 291 -24.86 -10.66 10.17
N ALA A 292 -25.06 -11.14 8.95
CA ALA A 292 -25.09 -10.35 7.75
C ALA A 292 -26.27 -10.76 6.88
N ASP A 293 -26.80 -9.82 6.11
CA ASP A 293 -27.74 -10.15 5.05
C ASP A 293 -26.94 -10.76 3.88
N VAL A 294 -27.20 -12.01 3.53
CA VAL A 294 -26.62 -12.65 2.34
C VAL A 294 -27.38 -12.29 1.08
N GLY A 295 -28.72 -12.28 1.18
CA GLY A 295 -29.62 -11.80 0.12
C GLY A 295 -29.30 -12.33 -1.29
N ALA A 296 -29.89 -11.68 -2.29
CA ALA A 296 -29.57 -11.96 -3.69
C ALA A 296 -28.39 -11.10 -4.16
N GLY A 297 -27.53 -11.69 -5.01
CA GLY A 297 -26.44 -11.00 -5.69
C GLY A 297 -25.11 -11.02 -4.95
N ALA A 298 -24.09 -10.44 -5.58
CA ALA A 298 -22.75 -10.36 -5.00
C ALA A 298 -22.64 -9.16 -4.06
N LYS A 299 -22.08 -9.37 -2.87
CA LYS A 299 -21.83 -8.31 -1.89
C LYS A 299 -20.34 -8.12 -1.65
N LEU A 300 -19.95 -6.90 -1.30
CA LEU A 300 -18.57 -6.61 -0.91
C LEU A 300 -18.20 -7.47 0.28
N PHE A 301 -17.16 -8.27 0.15
CA PHE A 301 -16.49 -8.99 1.22
C PHE A 301 -15.11 -8.37 1.43
N ARG A 302 -14.75 -8.06 2.67
CA ARG A 302 -13.37 -7.72 3.06
C ARG A 302 -12.99 -8.47 4.31
N PHE A 303 -11.83 -9.12 4.30
CA PHE A 303 -11.21 -9.62 5.51
C PHE A 303 -9.81 -9.05 5.61
N ALA A 304 -9.53 -8.35 6.72
CA ALA A 304 -8.27 -7.68 6.99
C ALA A 304 -7.71 -8.13 8.34
N ASN A 305 -6.40 -8.27 8.40
CA ASN A 305 -5.62 -8.33 9.62
C ASN A 305 -4.57 -7.22 9.52
N ALA A 306 -4.78 -6.09 10.20
CA ALA A 306 -3.84 -4.98 10.20
C ALA A 306 -3.90 -4.20 11.51
N ASP A 307 -2.77 -3.65 11.94
CA ASP A 307 -2.61 -2.92 13.21
C ASP A 307 -3.23 -3.69 14.41
N HIS A 308 -3.01 -5.01 14.48
CA HIS A 308 -3.58 -5.90 15.51
C HIS A 308 -5.12 -5.93 15.55
N LEU A 309 -5.78 -5.59 14.45
CA LEU A 309 -7.24 -5.60 14.32
C LEU A 309 -7.65 -6.54 13.20
N LEU A 310 -8.41 -7.57 13.55
CA LEU A 310 -9.14 -8.37 12.59
C LEU A 310 -10.44 -7.67 12.25
N ARG A 311 -10.75 -7.52 10.96
CA ARG A 311 -12.00 -6.93 10.48
C ARG A 311 -12.57 -7.77 9.35
N LEU A 312 -13.80 -8.23 9.53
CA LEU A 312 -14.59 -8.89 8.51
C LEU A 312 -15.78 -7.99 8.15
N GLU A 313 -15.91 -7.65 6.88
CA GLU A 313 -17.02 -6.89 6.31
C GLU A 313 -17.73 -7.73 5.25
N TYR A 314 -19.06 -7.71 5.27
CA TYR A 314 -19.89 -8.31 4.23
C TYR A 314 -21.16 -7.50 4.00
N GLY A 315 -21.26 -6.83 2.85
CA GLY A 315 -22.31 -5.84 2.60
C GLY A 315 -22.25 -4.71 3.64
N ASP A 316 -23.35 -4.49 4.36
CA ASP A 316 -23.42 -3.48 5.43
C ASP A 316 -22.99 -4.04 6.81
N ALA A 317 -22.74 -5.34 6.91
CA ALA A 317 -22.34 -5.97 8.17
C ALA A 317 -20.82 -5.88 8.37
N GLN A 318 -20.41 -5.63 9.61
CA GLN A 318 -19.02 -5.64 10.02
C GLN A 318 -18.88 -6.28 11.40
N ILE A 319 -17.91 -7.19 11.54
CA ILE A 319 -17.44 -7.69 12.84
C ILE A 319 -15.93 -7.48 12.95
N THR A 320 -15.47 -7.24 14.17
CA THR A 320 -14.06 -6.95 14.47
C THR A 320 -13.59 -7.73 15.69
N TYR A 321 -12.32 -8.07 15.72
CA TYR A 321 -11.67 -8.62 16.90
C TYR A 321 -10.31 -7.95 17.13
N ASP A 322 -10.07 -7.54 18.37
CA ASP A 322 -8.85 -6.88 18.82
C ASP A 322 -7.84 -7.94 19.30
N LEU A 323 -6.68 -8.05 18.64
CA LEU A 323 -5.64 -9.01 19.01
C LEU A 323 -4.82 -8.56 20.23
N GLY A 324 -5.02 -7.33 20.70
CA GLY A 324 -4.32 -6.70 21.81
C GLY A 324 -3.40 -5.56 21.37
N LEU A 325 -3.00 -4.75 22.34
CA LEU A 325 -2.26 -3.50 22.09
C LEU A 325 -0.74 -3.63 22.20
N ALA A 326 -0.24 -4.67 22.87
CA ALA A 326 1.20 -4.88 23.05
C ALA A 326 1.86 -5.38 21.76
N PRO A 327 3.16 -5.13 21.53
CA PRO A 327 3.86 -5.54 20.31
C PRO A 327 3.73 -7.01 19.94
N ASP A 328 3.76 -7.89 20.94
CA ASP A 328 3.72 -9.34 20.71
C ASP A 328 2.30 -9.92 20.79
N ALA A 329 1.27 -9.07 20.94
CA ALA A 329 -0.10 -9.52 21.17
C ALA A 329 -0.67 -10.31 19.97
N ALA A 330 -0.25 -9.97 18.75
CA ALA A 330 -0.62 -10.69 17.53
C ALA A 330 0.32 -11.88 17.21
N GLY A 331 1.37 -12.12 17.99
CA GLY A 331 2.43 -13.11 17.75
C GLY A 331 3.83 -12.50 17.65
N THR A 332 4.86 -13.34 17.62
CA THR A 332 6.28 -12.91 17.71
C THR A 332 7.15 -13.28 16.51
N ASP A 333 6.77 -14.27 15.69
CA ASP A 333 7.59 -14.72 14.58
C ASP A 333 7.39 -13.86 13.33
N ARG A 334 8.10 -12.73 13.29
CA ARG A 334 8.04 -11.71 12.23
C ARG A 334 8.76 -12.13 10.93
N HIS A 335 9.42 -13.28 10.90
CA HIS A 335 10.19 -13.75 9.75
C HIS A 335 9.42 -14.77 8.88
N ILE A 336 8.29 -15.28 9.38
CA ILE A 336 7.41 -16.15 8.61
C ILE A 336 6.67 -15.34 7.54
N GLU A 337 6.74 -15.81 6.29
CA GLU A 337 5.93 -15.26 5.21
C GLU A 337 4.44 -15.52 5.47
N PRO A 338 3.57 -14.51 5.38
CA PRO A 338 2.15 -14.68 5.62
C PRO A 338 1.51 -15.56 4.55
N VAL A 339 0.40 -16.18 4.91
CA VAL A 339 -0.38 -17.04 4.00
C VAL A 339 -1.70 -16.38 3.68
N VAL A 340 -2.11 -16.44 2.41
CA VAL A 340 -3.42 -15.99 1.95
C VAL A 340 -4.11 -17.15 1.24
N GLU A 341 -5.30 -17.53 1.72
CA GLU A 341 -6.15 -18.53 1.06
C GLU A 341 -7.58 -18.02 0.91
N LEU A 342 -8.17 -18.30 -0.24
CA LEU A 342 -9.62 -18.27 -0.44
C LEU A 342 -10.16 -19.64 -0.05
N ALA A 343 -11.25 -19.67 0.69
CA ALA A 343 -11.91 -20.88 1.13
C ALA A 343 -13.41 -20.80 0.81
N GLY A 344 -13.97 -21.90 0.33
CA GLY A 344 -15.39 -21.96 -0.01
C GLY A 344 -15.96 -23.35 0.21
N ARG A 345 -17.26 -23.41 0.39
CA ARG A 345 -18.06 -24.64 0.46
C ARG A 345 -19.36 -24.40 -0.32
N GLY A 346 -19.80 -25.38 -1.09
CA GLY A 346 -21.02 -25.28 -1.88
C GLY A 346 -20.81 -24.48 -3.17
N VAL A 347 -21.74 -23.58 -3.46
CA VAL A 347 -21.73 -22.73 -4.65
C VAL A 347 -21.32 -21.31 -4.27
N VAL A 348 -20.16 -20.88 -4.76
CA VAL A 348 -19.62 -19.53 -4.48
C VAL A 348 -19.09 -18.92 -5.77
N GLN A 349 -19.37 -17.65 -6.00
CA GLN A 349 -18.79 -16.87 -7.09
C GLN A 349 -18.13 -15.60 -6.55
N LEU A 350 -16.88 -15.38 -6.94
CA LEU A 350 -16.07 -14.23 -6.54
C LEU A 350 -15.75 -13.36 -7.76
N ARG A 351 -15.86 -12.04 -7.59
CA ARG A 351 -15.47 -11.04 -8.59
C ARG A 351 -14.57 -9.97 -7.97
N HIS A 352 -13.78 -9.28 -8.79
CA HIS A 352 -12.97 -8.12 -8.36
C HIS A 352 -12.07 -8.43 -7.17
N ILE A 353 -11.35 -9.55 -7.26
CA ILE A 353 -10.50 -10.07 -6.20
C ILE A 353 -9.24 -9.20 -6.12
N GLY A 354 -9.08 -8.50 -5.02
CA GLY A 354 -7.90 -7.71 -4.70
C GLY A 354 -7.24 -8.21 -3.42
N LEU A 355 -5.92 -8.21 -3.43
CA LEU A 355 -5.06 -8.50 -2.29
C LEU A 355 -4.20 -7.28 -2.04
N TYR A 356 -4.22 -6.81 -0.80
CA TYR A 356 -3.61 -5.57 -0.38
C TYR A 356 -2.75 -5.83 0.86
N ARG A 357 -1.73 -5.02 1.01
CA ARG A 357 -0.93 -4.91 2.23
C ARG A 357 -1.07 -3.51 2.82
N ASP A 358 -0.78 -3.37 4.10
CA ASP A 358 -0.68 -2.05 4.72
C ASP A 358 0.65 -1.34 4.35
N ILE A 359 0.76 -0.07 4.73
CA ILE A 359 2.04 0.64 4.79
C ILE A 359 2.90 0.03 5.88
N HIS A 360 4.12 -0.33 5.52
CA HIS A 360 5.10 -0.86 6.45
C HIS A 360 6.18 0.21 6.70
N TYR A 361 6.13 0.86 7.87
CA TYR A 361 7.13 1.85 8.28
C TYR A 361 8.44 1.15 8.64
N LEU A 362 9.42 1.19 7.72
CA LEU A 362 10.75 0.62 7.90
C LEU A 362 11.42 1.22 9.12
N GLU A 363 12.18 0.42 9.84
CA GLU A 363 13.09 0.92 10.85
C GLU A 363 14.20 1.78 10.23
N GLY A 364 14.63 2.78 11.00
CA GLY A 364 15.74 3.65 10.66
C GLY A 364 16.77 3.66 11.78
N TYR A 365 17.24 4.86 12.13
CA TYR A 365 18.20 5.09 13.23
C TYR A 365 17.53 5.64 14.49
N ARG A 366 16.22 5.86 14.45
CA ARG A 366 15.42 6.52 15.49
C ARG A 366 14.11 5.78 15.65
N ALA A 367 13.61 5.78 16.89
CA ALA A 367 12.35 5.11 17.25
C ALA A 367 12.35 3.63 16.84
N THR A 368 13.48 2.94 16.99
CA THR A 368 13.54 1.50 16.72
C THR A 368 12.97 0.73 17.90
N GLU A 369 12.73 -0.57 17.74
CA GLU A 369 12.32 -1.42 18.85
C GLU A 369 13.31 -1.36 20.01
N ALA A 370 14.62 -1.43 19.70
CA ALA A 370 15.70 -1.41 20.69
C ALA A 370 15.98 -0.01 21.28
N GLU A 371 15.72 1.06 20.53
CA GLU A 371 15.95 2.44 20.95
C GLU A 371 14.68 3.30 20.74
N PRO A 372 13.71 3.23 21.67
CA PRO A 372 12.52 4.07 21.66
C PRO A 372 12.88 5.56 21.73
N LEU A 373 12.12 6.40 21.04
CA LEU A 373 12.32 7.86 21.05
C LEU A 373 11.23 8.55 21.86
N THR A 374 11.61 9.19 22.96
CA THR A 374 10.69 10.02 23.77
C THR A 374 10.75 11.47 23.32
N LEU A 375 9.60 12.04 22.97
CA LEU A 375 9.50 13.40 22.48
C LEU A 375 9.37 14.41 23.61
N GLY A 376 10.17 15.47 23.54
CA GLY A 376 10.10 16.60 24.45
C GLY A 376 8.86 17.47 24.25
N LYS A 377 8.81 18.54 25.04
CA LYS A 377 7.79 19.59 24.88
C LYS A 377 7.99 20.25 23.51
N ASP A 378 6.92 20.30 22.71
CA ASP A 378 6.90 20.89 21.37
C ASP A 378 7.71 20.13 20.29
N GLU A 379 7.95 18.83 20.51
CA GLU A 379 8.60 17.94 19.55
C GLU A 379 7.60 16.95 18.94
N PHE A 380 7.75 16.67 17.64
CA PHE A 380 6.92 15.75 16.88
C PHE A 380 7.78 14.74 16.13
N PHE A 381 7.21 13.58 15.79
CA PHE A 381 7.84 12.57 14.93
C PHE A 381 6.98 12.37 13.68
N ALA A 382 7.58 12.38 12.49
CA ALA A 382 6.84 12.27 11.25
C ALA A 382 7.50 11.32 10.25
N CYS A 383 6.68 10.47 9.62
CA CYS A 383 7.12 9.47 8.64
C CYS A 383 6.41 9.67 7.30
N GLY A 384 7.11 9.35 6.21
CA GLY A 384 6.48 9.35 4.88
C GLY A 384 5.83 8.01 4.57
N ASP A 385 4.70 8.07 3.86
CA ASP A 385 3.95 6.87 3.49
C ASP A 385 4.72 6.01 2.45
N ASN A 386 5.56 6.60 1.58
CA ASN A 386 6.57 5.85 0.81
C ASN A 386 7.83 5.61 1.67
N SER A 387 7.67 4.75 2.66
CA SER A 387 8.63 4.51 3.73
C SER A 387 10.06 4.17 3.26
N PRO A 388 10.32 3.32 2.23
CA PRO A 388 11.66 3.02 1.71
C PRO A 388 12.41 4.19 1.08
N ALA A 389 11.69 5.13 0.47
CA ALA A 389 12.29 6.27 -0.26
C ALA A 389 12.11 7.61 0.48
N SER A 390 11.58 7.59 1.69
CA SER A 390 11.26 8.80 2.45
C SER A 390 12.41 9.21 3.36
N SER A 391 13.04 10.36 3.06
CA SER A 391 13.83 11.09 4.05
C SER A 391 12.89 11.73 5.08
N ASP A 392 12.87 11.19 6.29
CA ASP A 392 11.98 11.60 7.39
C ASP A 392 12.62 11.36 8.76
N SER A 393 11.84 11.56 9.84
CA SER A 393 12.32 11.52 11.23
C SER A 393 13.13 10.27 11.59
N ARG A 394 12.87 9.13 10.94
CA ARG A 394 13.59 7.87 11.19
C ARG A 394 15.06 7.93 10.79
N LEU A 395 15.38 8.74 9.78
CA LEU A 395 16.67 8.72 9.09
C LEU A 395 17.58 9.91 9.44
N TRP A 396 17.06 10.96 10.05
CA TRP A 396 17.86 12.15 10.39
C TRP A 396 18.84 11.86 11.52
N ARG A 397 20.13 11.78 11.19
CA ARG A 397 21.21 11.50 12.16
C ARG A 397 21.80 12.76 12.81
N GLY A 398 21.77 13.89 12.11
CA GLY A 398 22.34 15.16 12.58
C GLY A 398 21.30 16.03 13.30
N PRO A 399 21.74 17.00 14.11
CA PRO A 399 20.83 17.95 14.74
C PRO A 399 20.13 18.81 13.68
N GLY A 400 18.89 19.21 13.97
CA GLY A 400 18.21 20.24 13.21
C GLY A 400 18.72 21.62 13.61
N ILE A 401 18.74 22.58 12.68
CA ILE A 401 19.18 23.96 12.94
C ILE A 401 18.01 24.91 12.74
N GLY A 402 17.63 25.57 13.84
CA GLY A 402 16.72 26.69 13.98
C GLY A 402 17.10 27.91 13.15
N ASN A 403 16.13 28.60 12.54
CA ASN A 403 16.35 29.95 11.98
C ASN A 403 16.86 30.97 13.03
N ASN A 404 16.72 30.67 14.32
CA ASN A 404 17.19 31.45 15.46
C ASN A 404 18.48 30.90 16.10
N GLY A 405 19.15 29.93 15.46
CA GLY A 405 20.33 29.27 16.00
C GLY A 405 20.06 28.21 17.07
N LEU A 406 18.79 27.86 17.34
CA LEU A 406 18.46 26.73 18.22
C LEU A 406 18.81 25.41 17.55
N GLU A 407 19.48 24.53 18.27
CA GLU A 407 19.69 23.16 17.82
C GLU A 407 18.57 22.26 18.32
N TYR A 408 18.13 21.34 17.46
CA TYR A 408 17.07 20.38 17.74
C TYR A 408 17.62 18.96 17.68
N PRO A 409 17.19 18.06 18.58
CA PRO A 409 17.61 16.66 18.54
C PRO A 409 17.35 16.00 17.18
N PRO A 410 18.21 15.06 16.76
CA PRO A 410 18.00 14.31 15.52
C PRO A 410 16.69 13.51 15.57
N GLY A 411 15.95 13.52 14.47
CA GLY A 411 14.70 12.75 14.30
C GLY A 411 13.44 13.45 14.78
N ILE A 412 13.52 14.69 15.28
CA ILE A 412 12.35 15.44 15.72
C ILE A 412 11.98 16.55 14.75
N VAL A 413 10.67 16.82 14.64
CA VAL A 413 10.11 18.00 13.98
C VAL A 413 9.71 18.99 15.07
N PRO A 414 10.37 20.16 15.19
CA PRO A 414 9.99 21.15 16.18
C PRO A 414 8.65 21.81 15.85
N ARG A 415 7.86 22.20 16.86
CA ARG A 415 6.59 22.92 16.65
C ARG A 415 6.74 24.15 15.75
N GLY A 416 7.79 24.94 15.95
CA GLY A 416 8.04 26.15 15.17
C GLY A 416 8.29 25.90 13.68
N TYR A 417 8.48 24.62 13.29
CA TYR A 417 8.74 24.23 11.91
C TYR A 417 7.47 23.80 11.19
N LEU A 418 6.37 23.59 11.91
CA LEU A 418 5.07 23.29 11.33
C LEU A 418 4.58 24.47 10.48
N VAL A 419 4.29 24.18 9.21
CA VAL A 419 3.77 25.16 8.23
C VAL A 419 2.25 25.04 8.11
N GLY A 420 1.71 23.82 8.07
CA GLY A 420 0.27 23.61 7.93
C GLY A 420 -0.13 22.16 7.70
N LYS A 421 -1.42 21.94 7.43
CA LYS A 421 -2.00 20.62 7.16
C LYS A 421 -2.30 20.45 5.68
N ALA A 422 -1.83 19.36 5.08
CA ALA A 422 -2.25 18.95 3.75
C ALA A 422 -3.65 18.33 3.85
N VAL A 423 -4.59 18.78 3.03
CA VAL A 423 -6.01 18.38 3.13
C VAL A 423 -6.60 17.82 1.85
N PHE A 424 -5.96 18.08 0.71
CA PHE A 424 -6.51 17.71 -0.59
C PHE A 424 -5.41 17.59 -1.63
N VAL A 425 -5.46 16.54 -2.43
CA VAL A 425 -4.74 16.45 -3.70
C VAL A 425 -5.60 17.10 -4.76
N HIS A 426 -5.16 18.26 -5.25
CA HIS A 426 -5.89 19.06 -6.24
C HIS A 426 -5.53 18.69 -7.68
N TRP A 427 -4.32 18.21 -7.93
CA TRP A 427 -3.84 18.00 -9.29
C TRP A 427 -2.86 16.83 -9.40
N PRO A 428 -3.36 15.59 -9.59
CA PRO A 428 -2.53 14.43 -9.86
C PRO A 428 -2.18 14.35 -11.35
N GLY A 429 -1.23 15.18 -11.80
CA GLY A 429 -0.85 15.27 -13.22
C GLY A 429 -1.93 15.92 -14.10
N GLY A 430 -1.54 16.89 -14.94
CA GLY A 430 -2.52 17.75 -15.62
C GLY A 430 -3.43 17.09 -16.63
N TRP A 431 -4.63 17.66 -16.79
CA TRP A 431 -5.59 17.25 -17.80
C TRP A 431 -5.00 17.46 -19.20
N ARG A 432 -5.16 16.47 -20.08
CA ARG A 432 -4.49 16.41 -21.38
C ARG A 432 -5.50 16.64 -22.50
N LEU A 433 -5.29 17.66 -23.33
CA LEU A 433 -5.96 17.82 -24.62
C LEU A 433 -4.91 17.64 -25.73
N GLY A 434 -4.64 16.38 -26.11
CA GLY A 434 -3.51 16.04 -26.97
C GLY A 434 -2.22 15.73 -26.18
N GLN A 435 -1.05 15.97 -26.78
CA GLN A 435 0.25 15.74 -26.10
C GLN A 435 0.61 16.84 -25.10
N GLU A 436 0.01 18.03 -25.23
CA GLU A 436 0.23 19.16 -24.33
C GLU A 436 -0.88 19.25 -23.26
N PRO A 437 -0.54 19.41 -21.97
CA PRO A 437 -1.53 19.58 -20.91
C PRO A 437 -2.16 20.99 -20.96
N LEU A 438 -3.47 21.08 -20.80
CA LEU A 438 -4.14 22.35 -20.53
C LEU A 438 -3.97 22.68 -19.04
N ARG A 439 -2.93 23.46 -18.73
CA ARG A 439 -2.48 23.77 -17.35
C ARG A 439 -3.52 24.46 -16.45
N TRP A 440 -4.64 24.91 -16.99
CA TRP A 440 -5.70 25.66 -16.28
C TRP A 440 -7.05 24.91 -16.21
N ILE A 441 -7.15 23.71 -16.78
CA ILE A 441 -8.37 22.88 -16.68
C ILE A 441 -8.10 21.70 -15.73
N PRO A 442 -8.79 21.64 -14.57
CA PRO A 442 -8.63 20.54 -13.63
C PRO A 442 -8.89 19.18 -14.28
N ALA A 443 -8.05 18.19 -13.94
CA ALA A 443 -8.38 16.79 -14.13
C ALA A 443 -9.20 16.32 -12.92
N PRO A 444 -10.53 16.14 -13.03
CA PRO A 444 -11.31 15.65 -11.90
C PRO A 444 -10.88 14.25 -11.45
N ASP A 445 -10.32 13.45 -12.35
CA ASP A 445 -9.87 12.07 -12.10
C ASP A 445 -8.60 12.01 -11.23
N GLY A 446 -8.80 11.82 -9.93
CA GLY A 446 -7.74 11.61 -8.92
C GLY A 446 -7.63 12.73 -7.89
N MET A 447 -8.49 13.74 -7.97
CA MET A 447 -8.68 14.65 -6.83
C MET A 447 -9.19 13.85 -5.63
N LYS A 448 -8.55 13.99 -4.48
CA LYS A 448 -8.95 13.29 -3.27
C LYS A 448 -8.66 14.09 -2.02
N PHE A 449 -9.48 13.89 -0.99
CA PHE A 449 -9.17 14.33 0.36
C PHE A 449 -7.98 13.54 0.89
N ILE A 450 -7.15 14.23 1.67
CA ILE A 450 -6.08 13.60 2.43
C ILE A 450 -6.60 13.40 3.85
N TYR A 451 -6.76 12.14 4.25
CA TYR A 451 -7.28 11.83 5.58
C TYR A 451 -6.17 11.88 6.63
N GLY A 452 -6.54 12.29 7.84
CA GLY A 452 -5.65 12.42 8.98
C GLY A 452 -6.33 12.09 10.30
N GLY A 453 -5.76 12.58 11.40
CA GLY A 453 -6.29 12.34 12.74
C GLY A 453 -7.68 12.91 12.94
N LYS A 454 -8.53 12.18 13.67
CA LYS A 454 -9.88 12.60 14.06
C LYS A 454 -9.89 13.54 15.26
#